data_AF-A0A413U4F1-F1
#
_entry.id   AF-A0A413U4F1-F1
#
_cell.length_a   1.000
_cell.length_b   1.000
_cell.length_c   1.000
_cell.angle_alpha   90.00
_cell.angle_beta   90.00
_cell.angle_gamma   90.00
#
_symmetry.space_group_name_H-M   'P 1'
#
loop_
_entity.id
_entity.type
_entity.pdbx_description
1 polymer ?
#
loop_
_entity_poly.entity_id
_entity_poly.type
_entity_poly.pdbx_seq_one_letter_code
_entity_poly.pdbx_strand_id
1 'polypeptide(L)'
;MRRKKITACILVAVLLIGALYIVQRLLVPKYQTGIVEGSMVEEYYKDRSDHEVLFVGDCEVYENFSTIELWRKYGITSYIRGSAQQLTWQSYYLLEDALKHETPKVVVFNVLALKYNEPQSEAYNRMSIDGMKWSMSKVNDIKASMTDEENFVDYIFPLLRYHSRWSELTKDDVKHIFSKDKVTHNGYYMRVDTKPQQEFPDPTPLTDYKLGDKAMGYLQKMTDLCKEKGVKLVLIKAPTEYPYWYEQWDEQVQQFADENDVDYINFIPLQNDIGLDMSQDTYDAGLHLNTTGAEKMADYFGKYLVENYNLTDYRNDSEYASIWDKKEAAYDSMKQQQYDELNKYGELKSFGANAIQN
;
A
#
# COMPACT_ATOMS: atom_id res chain seq x y z
N MET A 1 30.97 -47.77 -1.34
CA MET A 1 30.75 -47.07 -2.62
C MET A 1 29.34 -46.47 -2.76
N ARG A 2 28.26 -47.23 -2.49
CA ARG A 2 26.86 -46.75 -2.59
C ARG A 2 26.54 -45.55 -1.68
N ARG A 3 26.98 -45.56 -0.41
CA ARG A 3 26.82 -44.41 0.51
C ARG A 3 27.51 -43.14 0.02
N LYS A 4 28.76 -43.25 -0.46
CA LYS A 4 29.51 -42.11 -1.03
C LYS A 4 28.81 -41.52 -2.28
N LYS A 5 28.21 -42.36 -3.13
CA LYS A 5 27.41 -41.91 -4.30
C LYS A 5 26.14 -41.18 -3.86
N ILE A 6 25.40 -41.70 -2.88
CA ILE A 6 24.20 -41.05 -2.34
C ILE A 6 24.54 -39.68 -1.73
N THR A 7 25.60 -39.61 -0.92
CA THR A 7 26.07 -38.34 -0.34
C THR A 7 26.46 -37.33 -1.42
N ALA A 8 27.15 -37.77 -2.48
CA ALA A 8 27.49 -36.90 -3.60
C ALA A 8 26.23 -36.38 -4.33
N CYS A 9 25.24 -37.23 -4.60
CA CYS A 9 23.98 -36.81 -5.22
C CYS A 9 23.22 -35.80 -4.36
N ILE A 10 23.13 -36.01 -3.05
CA ILE A 10 22.50 -35.06 -2.12
C ILE A 10 23.25 -33.72 -2.15
N LEU A 11 24.57 -33.75 -2.09
CA LEU A 11 25.39 -32.53 -2.12
C LEU A 11 25.19 -31.75 -3.42
N VAL A 12 25.17 -32.43 -4.58
CA VAL A 12 24.88 -31.79 -5.87
C VAL A 12 23.47 -31.19 -5.90
N ALA A 13 22.46 -31.91 -5.40
CA ALA A 13 21.09 -31.40 -5.35
C ALA A 13 20.97 -30.17 -4.45
N VAL A 14 21.61 -30.16 -3.28
CA VAL A 14 21.63 -29.01 -2.37
C VAL A 14 22.33 -27.82 -3.03
N LEU A 15 23.47 -28.03 -3.69
CA LEU A 15 24.17 -26.96 -4.41
C LEU A 15 23.32 -26.40 -5.55
N LEU A 16 22.63 -27.25 -6.31
CA LEU A 16 21.74 -26.82 -7.38
C LEU A 16 20.56 -26.01 -6.85
N ILE A 17 19.91 -26.48 -5.79
CA ILE A 17 18.80 -25.75 -5.13
C ILE A 17 19.29 -24.41 -4.60
N GLY A 18 20.47 -24.37 -3.97
CA GLY A 18 21.10 -23.14 -3.50
C GLY A 18 21.40 -22.17 -4.63
N ALA A 19 21.93 -22.66 -5.76
CA ALA A 19 22.19 -21.84 -6.93
C ALA A 19 20.88 -21.28 -7.54
N LEU A 20 19.85 -22.12 -7.70
CA LEU A 20 18.53 -21.69 -8.18
C LEU A 20 17.89 -20.66 -7.25
N TYR A 21 18.04 -20.83 -5.94
CA TYR A 21 17.57 -19.85 -4.96
C TYR A 21 18.27 -18.49 -5.13
N ILE A 22 19.60 -18.47 -5.27
CA ILE A 22 20.36 -17.23 -5.48
C ILE A 22 19.99 -16.58 -6.83
N VAL A 23 19.90 -17.37 -7.90
CA VAL A 23 19.53 -16.87 -9.24
C VAL A 23 18.12 -16.29 -9.23
N GLN A 24 17.16 -16.99 -8.62
CA GLN A 24 15.80 -16.47 -8.45
C GLN A 24 15.82 -15.17 -7.64
N ARG A 25 16.53 -15.14 -6.51
CA ARG A 25 16.66 -13.92 -5.70
C ARG A 25 17.29 -12.79 -6.48
N LEU A 26 18.24 -13.03 -7.38
CA LEU A 26 18.83 -11.99 -8.22
C LEU A 26 17.84 -11.49 -9.28
N LEU A 27 17.09 -12.39 -9.92
CA LEU A 27 16.21 -12.08 -11.04
C LEU A 27 14.83 -11.54 -10.66
N VAL A 28 14.37 -11.67 -9.42
CA VAL A 28 13.12 -11.04 -8.98
C VAL A 28 13.31 -9.52 -8.84
N PRO A 29 12.38 -8.65 -9.27
CA PRO A 29 12.51 -7.20 -9.08
C PRO A 29 12.68 -6.81 -7.61
N LYS A 30 13.54 -5.82 -7.35
CA LYS A 30 13.79 -5.34 -5.98
C LYS A 30 12.88 -4.21 -5.57
N TYR A 31 12.45 -3.37 -6.52
CA TYR A 31 11.61 -2.20 -6.25
C TYR A 31 12.26 -1.27 -5.22
N GLN A 32 13.52 -0.89 -5.45
CA GLN A 32 14.31 -0.04 -4.53
C GLN A 32 14.62 1.33 -5.15
N THR A 33 14.57 1.44 -6.47
CA THR A 33 14.70 2.70 -7.21
C THR A 33 13.57 2.79 -8.24
N GLY A 34 13.01 3.99 -8.43
CA GLY A 34 11.91 4.23 -9.37
C GLY A 34 10.58 3.73 -8.85
N ILE A 35 10.13 2.57 -9.33
CA ILE A 35 8.85 1.95 -8.96
C ILE A 35 9.02 1.22 -7.62
N VAL A 36 9.00 1.95 -6.51
CA VAL A 36 9.26 1.44 -5.16
C VAL A 36 8.05 0.73 -4.53
N GLU A 37 6.86 0.93 -5.10
CA GLU A 37 5.57 0.42 -4.63
C GLU A 37 5.56 -1.11 -4.48
N GLY A 38 6.27 -1.82 -5.36
CA GLY A 38 6.42 -3.27 -5.28
C GLY A 38 7.22 -3.79 -4.08
N SER A 39 7.81 -2.91 -3.26
CA SER A 39 8.45 -3.28 -2.00
C SER A 39 7.59 -3.00 -0.76
N MET A 40 6.47 -2.27 -0.88
CA MET A 40 5.68 -1.80 0.25
C MET A 40 4.98 -2.95 1.02
N VAL A 41 4.45 -3.94 0.30
CA VAL A 41 3.72 -5.06 0.91
C VAL A 41 4.60 -5.90 1.84
N GLU A 42 5.86 -6.16 1.43
CA GLU A 42 6.78 -6.92 2.29
C GLU A 42 7.27 -6.11 3.49
N GLU A 43 7.25 -4.77 3.41
CA GLU A 43 7.75 -3.87 4.44
C GLU A 43 6.95 -3.98 5.73
N TYR A 44 5.63 -4.22 5.64
CA TYR A 44 4.76 -4.41 6.79
C TYR A 44 5.27 -5.49 7.75
N TYR A 45 5.77 -6.61 7.22
CA TYR A 45 6.27 -7.70 8.06
C TYR A 45 7.57 -7.37 8.82
N LYS A 46 8.20 -6.24 8.50
CA LYS A 46 9.37 -5.71 9.22
C LYS A 46 8.93 -4.76 10.35
N ASP A 47 7.70 -4.25 10.35
CA ASP A 47 7.16 -3.52 11.50
C ASP A 47 6.84 -4.50 12.63
N ARG A 48 7.09 -4.07 13.86
CA ARG A 48 7.00 -4.92 15.07
C ARG A 48 6.06 -4.34 16.12
N SER A 49 5.48 -3.16 15.87
CA SER A 49 4.45 -2.58 16.71
C SER A 49 3.07 -3.10 16.32
N ASP A 50 2.17 -3.23 17.30
CA ASP A 50 0.74 -3.36 17.03
C ASP A 50 0.16 -2.00 16.63
N HIS A 51 -0.89 -2.01 15.82
CA HIS A 51 -1.54 -0.80 15.32
C HIS A 51 -2.98 -0.71 15.80
N GLU A 52 -3.40 0.48 16.24
CA GLU A 52 -4.81 0.76 16.53
C GLU A 52 -5.62 0.91 15.24
N VAL A 53 -4.97 1.42 14.18
CA VAL A 53 -5.60 1.70 12.89
C VAL A 53 -4.79 1.08 11.76
N LEU A 54 -5.42 0.23 10.96
CA LEU A 54 -4.85 -0.26 9.71
C LEU A 54 -5.58 0.35 8.52
N PHE A 55 -4.82 0.88 7.57
CA PHE A 55 -5.37 1.28 6.29
C PHE A 55 -5.08 0.20 5.25
N VAL A 56 -6.04 -0.08 4.37
CA VAL A 56 -5.88 -0.97 3.21
C VAL A 56 -6.42 -0.26 1.97
N GLY A 57 -5.66 -0.26 0.88
CA GLY A 57 -6.09 0.34 -0.37
C GLY A 57 -4.95 0.64 -1.32
N ASP A 58 -5.27 1.37 -2.38
CA ASP A 58 -4.34 1.76 -3.43
C ASP A 58 -3.58 3.07 -3.09
N CYS A 59 -3.05 3.73 -4.13
CA CYS A 59 -2.27 4.97 -4.04
C CYS A 59 -3.03 6.10 -3.35
N GLU A 60 -4.35 6.13 -3.47
CA GLU A 60 -5.18 7.10 -2.77
C GLU A 60 -5.12 6.99 -1.24
N VAL A 61 -4.62 5.87 -0.70
CA VAL A 61 -4.36 5.70 0.72
C VAL A 61 -2.91 6.01 1.05
N TYR A 62 -1.96 5.29 0.43
CA TYR A 62 -0.56 5.36 0.84
C TYR A 62 0.12 6.68 0.49
N GLU A 63 -0.49 7.53 -0.33
CA GLU A 63 0.05 8.85 -0.68
C GLU A 63 -0.70 10.02 -0.02
N ASN A 64 -1.94 9.82 0.42
CA ASN A 64 -2.78 10.91 0.96
C ASN A 64 -2.88 10.94 2.48
N PHE A 65 -2.36 9.94 3.20
CA PHE A 65 -2.49 9.85 4.67
C PHE A 65 -1.14 9.68 5.35
N SER A 66 -0.71 10.70 6.10
CA SER A 66 0.51 10.62 6.93
C SER A 66 0.25 9.87 8.25
N THR A 67 0.72 8.63 8.35
CA THR A 67 0.68 7.84 9.60
C THR A 67 1.51 8.46 10.72
N ILE A 68 2.57 9.20 10.36
CA ILE A 68 3.41 9.91 11.30
C ILE A 68 2.66 11.11 11.91
N GLU A 69 1.85 11.81 11.13
CA GLU A 69 1.06 12.93 11.64
C GLU A 69 -0.10 12.48 12.54
N LEU A 70 -0.72 11.33 12.23
CA LEU A 70 -1.69 10.67 13.12
C LEU A 70 -1.07 10.38 14.50
N TRP A 71 0.15 9.86 14.52
CA TRP A 71 0.90 9.66 15.76
C TRP A 71 1.19 10.97 16.48
N ARG A 72 1.78 11.95 15.78
CA ARG A 72 2.20 13.24 16.38
C ARG A 72 1.07 13.94 17.11
N LYS A 73 -0.08 14.05 16.46
CA LYS A 73 -1.21 14.83 16.99
C LYS A 73 -2.09 14.05 17.94
N TYR A 74 -2.30 12.76 17.68
CA TYR A 74 -3.33 11.96 18.35
C TYR A 74 -2.81 10.72 19.07
N GLY A 75 -1.52 10.37 18.92
CA GLY A 75 -0.93 9.15 19.48
C GLY A 75 -1.47 7.86 18.87
N ILE A 76 -2.08 7.96 17.70
CA ILE A 76 -2.65 6.81 16.98
C ILE A 76 -1.51 6.02 16.35
N THR A 77 -1.34 4.77 16.79
CA THR A 77 -0.46 3.82 16.11
C THR A 77 -1.13 3.32 14.85
N SER A 78 -0.48 3.49 13.70
CA SER A 78 -1.08 3.15 12.41
C SER A 78 -0.10 2.57 11.40
N TYR A 79 -0.63 1.83 10.43
CA TYR A 79 0.10 1.33 9.28
C TYR A 79 -0.78 1.30 8.03
N ILE A 80 -0.20 1.64 6.87
CA ILE A 80 -0.87 1.53 5.57
C ILE A 80 -0.40 0.27 4.83
N ARG A 81 -1.29 -0.72 4.73
CA ARG A 81 -1.14 -1.93 3.89
C ARG A 81 -1.60 -1.62 2.47
N GLY A 82 -0.81 -0.77 1.80
CA GLY A 82 -1.10 -0.29 0.45
C GLY A 82 -0.13 -0.79 -0.62
N SER A 83 -0.61 -0.78 -1.86
CA SER A 83 0.15 -1.10 -3.08
C SER A 83 -0.47 -0.43 -4.31
N ALA A 84 0.31 -0.26 -5.38
CA ALA A 84 -0.17 0.40 -6.59
C ALA A 84 -1.34 -0.39 -7.23
N GLN A 85 -2.43 0.31 -7.57
CA GLN A 85 -3.66 -0.28 -8.13
C GLN A 85 -4.18 -1.50 -7.34
N GLN A 86 -4.15 -1.41 -6.00
CA GLN A 86 -4.64 -2.48 -5.13
C GLN A 86 -6.14 -2.73 -5.32
N LEU A 87 -6.50 -3.91 -5.80
CA LEU A 87 -7.89 -4.30 -6.08
C LEU A 87 -8.65 -4.63 -4.78
N THR A 88 -9.99 -4.60 -4.80
CA THR A 88 -10.80 -4.86 -3.59
C THR A 88 -10.54 -6.22 -2.97
N TRP A 89 -10.32 -7.26 -3.80
CA TRP A 89 -9.98 -8.60 -3.29
C TRP A 89 -8.55 -8.70 -2.77
N GLN A 90 -7.59 -7.96 -3.34
CA GLN A 90 -6.24 -7.87 -2.79
C GLN A 90 -6.27 -7.19 -1.42
N SER A 91 -7.02 -6.09 -1.30
CA SER A 91 -7.25 -5.42 -0.01
C SER A 91 -7.87 -6.36 1.02
N TYR A 92 -8.86 -7.18 0.62
CA TYR A 92 -9.44 -8.21 1.48
C TYR A 92 -8.39 -9.21 1.96
N TYR A 93 -7.56 -9.79 1.07
CA TYR A 93 -6.60 -10.82 1.46
C TYR A 93 -5.38 -10.26 2.22
N LEU A 94 -4.98 -9.03 1.95
CA LEU A 94 -3.99 -8.31 2.75
C LEU A 94 -4.51 -8.02 4.16
N LEU A 95 -5.79 -7.66 4.29
CA LEU A 95 -6.43 -7.52 5.59
C LEU A 95 -6.55 -8.87 6.31
N GLU A 96 -7.04 -9.91 5.63
CA GLU A 96 -7.15 -11.27 6.17
C GLU A 96 -5.79 -11.81 6.65
N ASP A 97 -4.71 -11.47 5.95
CA ASP A 97 -3.35 -11.79 6.37
C ASP A 97 -2.89 -10.98 7.59
N ALA A 98 -3.22 -9.67 7.65
CA ALA A 98 -2.85 -8.81 8.78
C ALA A 98 -3.57 -9.23 10.07
N LEU A 99 -4.88 -9.54 9.98
CA LEU A 99 -5.71 -9.95 11.12
C LEU A 99 -5.36 -11.33 11.71
N LYS A 100 -4.38 -12.04 11.14
CA LYS A 100 -3.77 -13.24 11.76
C LYS A 100 -2.65 -12.91 12.73
N HIS A 101 -2.15 -11.68 12.69
CA HIS A 101 -0.96 -11.25 13.42
C HIS A 101 -1.26 -10.12 14.40
N GLU A 102 -2.24 -9.28 14.10
CA GLU A 102 -2.71 -8.21 14.98
C GLU A 102 -4.24 -8.08 14.93
N THR A 103 -4.83 -7.27 15.79
CA THR A 103 -6.26 -6.96 15.78
C THR A 103 -6.44 -5.47 16.09
N PRO A 104 -6.44 -4.60 15.05
CA PRO A 104 -6.61 -3.17 15.25
C PRO A 104 -8.03 -2.87 15.75
N LYS A 105 -8.25 -1.68 16.29
CA LYS A 105 -9.60 -1.23 16.63
C LYS A 105 -10.36 -0.78 15.39
N VAL A 106 -9.64 -0.21 14.41
CA VAL A 106 -10.22 0.35 13.19
C VAL A 106 -9.44 -0.13 11.96
N VAL A 107 -10.17 -0.50 10.91
CA VAL A 107 -9.66 -0.72 9.56
C VAL A 107 -10.30 0.32 8.64
N VAL A 108 -9.48 0.96 7.81
CA VAL A 108 -9.89 1.98 6.85
C VAL A 108 -9.66 1.45 5.44
N PHE A 109 -10.70 1.46 4.60
CA PHE A 109 -10.64 1.00 3.22
C PHE A 109 -11.03 2.12 2.23
N ASN A 110 -10.17 2.38 1.24
CA ASN A 110 -10.49 3.34 0.18
C ASN A 110 -11.32 2.71 -0.95
N VAL A 111 -12.48 3.29 -1.23
CA VAL A 111 -13.51 2.70 -2.09
C VAL A 111 -13.24 2.88 -3.59
N LEU A 112 -12.23 3.66 -3.99
CA LEU A 112 -11.89 3.83 -5.41
C LEU A 112 -11.68 2.49 -6.13
N ALA A 113 -11.10 1.50 -5.43
CA ALA A 113 -10.85 0.17 -5.97
C ALA A 113 -12.12 -0.55 -6.45
N LEU A 114 -13.31 -0.15 -5.97
CA LEU A 114 -14.59 -0.74 -6.37
C LEU A 114 -14.93 -0.52 -7.85
N LYS A 115 -14.30 0.46 -8.51
CA LYS A 115 -14.47 0.68 -9.96
C LYS A 115 -13.97 -0.50 -10.80
N TYR A 116 -13.10 -1.34 -10.25
CA TYR A 116 -12.56 -2.51 -10.93
C TYR A 116 -13.35 -3.76 -10.58
N ASN A 117 -13.93 -4.40 -11.60
CA ASN A 117 -14.64 -5.68 -11.40
C ASN A 117 -13.86 -6.91 -11.88
N GLU A 118 -12.70 -6.72 -12.51
CA GLU A 118 -11.88 -7.80 -13.06
C GLU A 118 -10.37 -7.55 -12.81
N PRO A 119 -9.52 -8.58 -12.84
CA PRO A 119 -8.07 -8.42 -12.89
C PRO A 119 -7.62 -7.39 -13.93
N GLN A 120 -6.66 -6.54 -13.57
CA GLN A 120 -6.25 -5.41 -14.42
C GLN A 120 -4.89 -5.62 -15.08
N SER A 121 -3.87 -6.01 -14.30
CA SER A 121 -2.48 -6.07 -14.77
C SER A 121 -1.67 -7.00 -13.89
N GLU A 122 -0.95 -7.92 -14.52
CA GLU A 122 0.02 -8.77 -13.84
C GLU A 122 1.05 -7.94 -13.05
N ALA A 123 1.51 -6.82 -13.60
CA ALA A 123 2.54 -6.00 -12.97
C ALA A 123 2.07 -5.47 -11.60
N TYR A 124 0.85 -4.93 -11.54
CA TYR A 124 0.26 -4.45 -10.29
C TYR A 124 -0.13 -5.59 -9.36
N ASN A 125 -0.69 -6.69 -9.89
CA ASN A 125 -0.97 -7.90 -9.11
C ASN A 125 0.27 -8.38 -8.35
N ARG A 126 1.42 -8.45 -9.03
CA ARG A 126 2.67 -8.90 -8.42
C ARG A 126 3.19 -7.92 -7.37
N MET A 127 3.02 -6.60 -7.55
CA MET A 127 3.37 -5.62 -6.52
C MET A 127 2.56 -5.81 -5.24
N SER A 128 1.28 -6.15 -5.36
CA SER A 128 0.37 -6.42 -4.22
C SER A 128 0.62 -7.78 -3.56
N ILE A 129 1.05 -8.79 -4.32
CA ILE A 129 1.02 -10.20 -3.88
C ILE A 129 2.41 -10.77 -3.57
N ASP A 130 3.44 -10.43 -4.34
CA ASP A 130 4.76 -11.09 -4.22
C ASP A 130 5.37 -10.86 -2.83
N GLY A 131 5.16 -9.66 -2.27
CA GLY A 131 5.61 -9.29 -0.94
C GLY A 131 4.90 -10.02 0.21
N MET A 132 3.74 -10.64 -0.01
CA MET A 132 3.03 -11.40 1.02
C MET A 132 3.83 -12.64 1.45
N LYS A 133 3.79 -12.98 2.75
CA LYS A 133 4.27 -14.29 3.22
C LYS A 133 3.35 -15.40 2.69
N TRP A 134 3.91 -16.60 2.48
CA TRP A 134 3.11 -17.73 2.03
C TRP A 134 2.05 -18.11 3.08
N SER A 135 0.79 -17.99 2.69
CA SER A 135 -0.39 -18.33 3.48
C SER A 135 -1.55 -18.68 2.55
N MET A 136 -2.65 -19.21 3.08
CA MET A 136 -3.84 -19.41 2.27
C MET A 136 -4.45 -18.10 1.75
N SER A 137 -4.24 -16.98 2.44
CA SER A 137 -4.66 -15.66 1.96
C SER A 137 -3.89 -15.32 0.69
N LYS A 138 -2.56 -15.48 0.68
CA LYS A 138 -1.75 -15.30 -0.54
C LYS A 138 -2.20 -16.20 -1.68
N VAL A 139 -2.44 -17.49 -1.41
CA VAL A 139 -2.89 -18.44 -2.44
C VAL A 139 -4.24 -18.03 -3.05
N ASN A 140 -5.19 -17.61 -2.20
CA ASN A 140 -6.50 -17.18 -2.65
C ASN A 140 -6.45 -15.82 -3.36
N ASP A 141 -5.55 -14.93 -2.94
CA ASP A 141 -5.31 -13.66 -3.61
C ASP A 141 -4.76 -13.85 -5.02
N ILE A 142 -3.73 -14.69 -5.19
CA ILE A 142 -3.22 -15.06 -6.52
C ILE A 142 -4.36 -15.53 -7.42
N LYS A 143 -5.19 -16.46 -6.93
CA LYS A 143 -6.31 -17.01 -7.72
C LYS A 143 -7.38 -15.98 -8.05
N ALA A 144 -7.62 -15.00 -7.18
CA ALA A 144 -8.61 -13.95 -7.40
C ALA A 144 -8.10 -12.84 -8.32
N SER A 145 -6.78 -12.64 -8.34
CA SER A 145 -6.08 -11.53 -9.00
C SER A 145 -5.53 -11.85 -10.37
N MET A 146 -5.13 -13.10 -10.63
CA MET A 146 -4.52 -13.46 -11.92
C MET A 146 -5.38 -13.08 -13.13
N THR A 147 -4.76 -12.48 -14.13
CA THR A 147 -5.34 -12.39 -15.48
C THR A 147 -5.23 -13.74 -16.21
N ASP A 148 -5.90 -13.86 -17.36
CA ASP A 148 -5.85 -15.05 -18.21
C ASP A 148 -4.44 -15.38 -18.75
N GLU A 149 -3.53 -14.39 -18.74
CA GLU A 149 -2.15 -14.54 -19.21
C GLU A 149 -1.19 -15.03 -18.13
N GLU A 150 -1.63 -15.04 -16.87
CA GLU A 150 -0.80 -15.41 -15.73
C GLU A 150 -0.89 -16.91 -15.42
N ASN A 151 0.14 -17.46 -14.78
CA ASN A 151 0.14 -18.84 -14.29
C ASN A 151 0.46 -18.89 -12.79
N PHE A 152 -0.34 -19.65 -12.03
CA PHE A 152 -0.14 -19.82 -10.59
C PHE A 152 1.27 -20.35 -10.25
N VAL A 153 1.84 -21.19 -11.12
CA VAL A 153 3.18 -21.76 -10.93
C VAL A 153 4.27 -20.68 -10.96
N ASP A 154 4.06 -19.59 -11.68
CA ASP A 154 5.00 -18.47 -11.74
C ASP A 154 5.08 -17.68 -10.43
N TYR A 155 4.02 -17.73 -9.62
CA TYR A 155 4.03 -17.18 -8.26
C TYR A 155 4.77 -18.09 -7.28
N ILE A 156 4.73 -19.41 -7.50
CA ILE A 156 5.48 -20.38 -6.67
C ILE A 156 6.97 -20.35 -7.01
N PHE A 157 7.29 -20.29 -8.30
CA PHE A 157 8.64 -20.27 -8.83
C PHE A 157 8.88 -19.01 -9.67
N PRO A 158 9.11 -17.84 -9.04
CA PRO A 158 9.32 -16.57 -9.74
C PRO A 158 10.41 -16.59 -10.82
N LEU A 159 11.35 -17.53 -10.74
CA LEU A 159 12.33 -17.73 -11.79
C LEU A 159 11.68 -17.97 -13.16
N LEU A 160 10.54 -18.67 -13.23
CA LEU A 160 9.81 -18.91 -14.47
C LEU A 160 9.32 -17.60 -15.11
N ARG A 161 8.86 -16.65 -14.29
CA ARG A 161 8.42 -15.33 -14.77
C ARG A 161 9.58 -14.40 -15.13
N TYR A 162 10.64 -14.43 -14.33
CA TYR A 162 11.70 -13.42 -14.37
C TYR A 162 13.00 -13.91 -15.02
N HIS A 163 13.02 -15.10 -15.63
CA HIS A 163 14.20 -15.65 -16.29
C HIS A 163 14.80 -14.71 -17.36
N SER A 164 13.99 -13.87 -18.00
CA SER A 164 14.43 -12.92 -19.03
C SER A 164 15.14 -11.68 -18.47
N ARG A 165 14.99 -11.35 -17.18
CA ARG A 165 15.57 -10.14 -16.56
C ARG A 165 17.10 -10.18 -16.40
N TRP A 166 17.77 -11.28 -16.75
CA TRP A 166 19.23 -11.41 -16.57
C TRP A 166 20.02 -10.33 -17.30
N SER A 167 19.51 -9.81 -18.42
CA SER A 167 20.12 -8.72 -19.20
C SER A 167 19.79 -7.32 -18.66
N GLU A 168 18.90 -7.21 -17.68
CA GLU A 168 18.40 -5.95 -17.10
C GLU A 168 18.94 -5.72 -15.67
N LEU A 169 19.79 -6.62 -15.18
CA LEU A 169 20.32 -6.54 -13.81
C LEU A 169 21.20 -5.31 -13.61
N THR A 170 20.96 -4.64 -12.50
CA THR A 170 21.70 -3.44 -12.07
C THR A 170 22.49 -3.69 -10.79
N LYS A 171 23.32 -2.71 -10.38
CA LYS A 171 24.01 -2.78 -9.08
C LYS A 171 23.04 -2.87 -7.91
N ASP A 172 21.88 -2.24 -8.06
CA ASP A 172 20.79 -2.22 -7.09
C ASP A 172 20.25 -3.64 -6.85
N ASP A 173 20.10 -4.45 -7.91
CA ASP A 173 19.66 -5.86 -7.80
C ASP A 173 20.64 -6.71 -6.97
N VAL A 174 21.95 -6.46 -7.12
CA VAL A 174 23.00 -7.16 -6.37
C VAL A 174 23.06 -6.67 -4.93
N LYS A 175 23.00 -5.35 -4.70
CA LYS A 175 22.98 -4.74 -3.35
C LYS A 175 21.81 -5.28 -2.53
N HIS A 176 20.65 -5.45 -3.16
CA HIS A 176 19.41 -5.81 -2.48
C HIS A 176 19.03 -7.30 -2.58
N ILE A 177 19.95 -8.17 -2.99
CA ILE A 177 19.66 -9.60 -3.15
C ILE A 177 19.18 -10.28 -1.86
N PHE A 178 19.67 -9.87 -0.69
CA PHE A 178 19.30 -10.44 0.62
C PHE A 178 18.53 -9.49 1.54
N SER A 179 18.56 -8.18 1.30
CA SER A 179 17.90 -7.17 2.13
C SER A 179 17.41 -6.00 1.29
N LYS A 180 16.19 -5.53 1.57
CA LYS A 180 15.64 -4.30 0.99
C LYS A 180 15.60 -3.20 2.05
N ASP A 181 15.98 -2.01 1.64
CA ASP A 181 15.81 -0.76 2.37
C ASP A 181 14.31 -0.45 2.49
N LYS A 182 13.94 0.32 3.52
CA LYS A 182 12.56 0.82 3.65
C LYS A 182 12.32 1.94 2.65
N VAL A 183 11.15 1.95 2.04
CA VAL A 183 10.76 2.99 1.07
C VAL A 183 9.56 3.81 1.57
N THR A 184 8.97 3.43 2.70
CA THR A 184 7.82 4.11 3.30
C THR A 184 8.05 4.49 4.76
N HIS A 185 7.18 5.35 5.27
CA HIS A 185 7.02 5.63 6.69
C HIS A 185 5.73 4.98 7.18
N ASN A 186 5.82 3.76 7.71
CA ASN A 186 4.63 3.01 8.16
C ASN A 186 3.58 2.85 7.04
N GLY A 187 4.04 2.55 5.84
CA GLY A 187 3.22 2.42 4.64
C GLY A 187 2.92 3.75 3.93
N TYR A 188 3.18 4.92 4.54
CA TYR A 188 3.03 6.21 3.87
C TYR A 188 4.22 6.49 2.94
N TYR A 189 3.93 6.79 1.67
CA TYR A 189 4.90 7.17 0.66
C TYR A 189 5.05 8.69 0.60
N MET A 190 6.24 9.18 0.94
CA MET A 190 6.51 10.61 1.08
C MET A 190 6.97 11.25 -0.22
N ARG A 191 6.34 12.36 -0.58
CA ARG A 191 6.76 13.27 -1.65
C ARG A 191 6.58 14.72 -1.21
N VAL A 192 7.68 15.47 -1.09
CA VAL A 192 7.63 16.88 -0.65
C VAL A 192 7.55 17.88 -1.80
N ASP A 193 7.75 17.41 -3.04
CA ASP A 193 7.67 18.25 -4.22
C ASP A 193 6.24 18.72 -4.50
N THR A 194 6.13 19.78 -5.30
CA THR A 194 4.85 20.40 -5.64
C THR A 194 4.68 20.43 -7.15
N LYS A 195 3.55 19.89 -7.61
CA LYS A 195 3.06 20.06 -8.96
C LYS A 195 1.55 20.34 -8.88
N PRO A 196 1.14 21.62 -9.04
CA PRO A 196 -0.23 22.07 -8.85
C PRO A 196 -1.26 21.23 -9.63
N GLN A 197 -2.44 21.03 -9.04
CA GLN A 197 -3.56 20.38 -9.71
C GLN A 197 -3.84 21.06 -11.07
N GLN A 198 -4.04 20.22 -12.08
CA GLN A 198 -4.45 20.65 -13.41
C GLN A 198 -5.94 20.39 -13.61
N GLU A 199 -6.49 20.97 -14.68
CA GLU A 199 -7.84 20.64 -15.13
C GLU A 199 -7.90 19.17 -15.53
N PHE A 200 -8.82 18.42 -14.93
CA PHE A 200 -9.06 17.03 -15.28
C PHE A 200 -10.02 16.94 -16.48
N PRO A 201 -9.93 15.86 -17.27
CA PRO A 201 -10.89 15.65 -18.34
C PRO A 201 -12.30 15.47 -17.78
N ASP A 202 -13.30 15.89 -18.55
CA ASP A 202 -14.70 15.65 -18.22
C ASP A 202 -14.95 14.16 -17.95
N PRO A 203 -15.80 13.82 -16.96
CA PRO A 203 -16.13 12.44 -16.67
C PRO A 203 -16.78 11.76 -17.87
N THR A 204 -16.27 10.59 -18.22
CA THR A 204 -16.81 9.81 -19.34
C THR A 204 -18.12 9.14 -18.93
N PRO A 205 -19.26 9.40 -19.58
CA PRO A 205 -20.51 8.75 -19.22
C PRO A 205 -20.40 7.22 -19.32
N LEU A 206 -20.92 6.52 -18.31
CA LEU A 206 -20.91 5.06 -18.27
C LEU A 206 -22.19 4.50 -18.86
N THR A 207 -22.08 3.34 -19.52
CA THR A 207 -23.25 2.59 -19.98
C THR A 207 -24.03 1.97 -18.83
N ASP A 208 -23.33 1.67 -17.74
CA ASP A 208 -23.89 1.16 -16.49
C ASP A 208 -23.10 1.77 -15.33
N TYR A 209 -23.83 2.38 -14.39
CA TYR A 209 -23.25 2.97 -13.19
C TYR A 209 -23.22 1.98 -12.01
N LYS A 210 -23.72 0.75 -12.18
CA LYS A 210 -23.68 -0.27 -11.14
C LYS A 210 -22.23 -0.66 -10.83
N LEU A 211 -21.86 -0.64 -9.55
CA LEU A 211 -20.60 -1.23 -9.10
C LEU A 211 -20.62 -2.75 -9.28
N GLY A 212 -19.48 -3.32 -9.68
CA GLY A 212 -19.41 -4.71 -10.09
C GLY A 212 -19.59 -5.71 -8.93
N ASP A 213 -20.27 -6.83 -9.21
CA ASP A 213 -20.62 -7.84 -8.20
C ASP A 213 -19.39 -8.48 -7.54
N LYS A 214 -18.26 -8.62 -8.27
CA LYS A 214 -17.01 -9.16 -7.69
C LYS A 214 -16.45 -8.18 -6.67
N ALA A 215 -16.35 -6.90 -7.03
CA ALA A 215 -15.84 -5.86 -6.15
C ALA A 215 -16.70 -5.71 -4.89
N MET A 216 -18.01 -5.55 -5.07
CA MET A 216 -18.96 -5.44 -3.95
C MET A 216 -19.02 -6.71 -3.10
N GLY A 217 -18.89 -7.89 -3.71
CA GLY A 217 -18.80 -9.16 -2.98
C GLY A 217 -17.57 -9.24 -2.07
N TYR A 218 -16.41 -8.71 -2.51
CA TYR A 218 -15.23 -8.65 -1.66
C TYR A 218 -15.29 -7.55 -0.60
N LEU A 219 -15.99 -6.44 -0.87
CA LEU A 219 -16.31 -5.44 0.16
C LEU A 219 -17.18 -6.03 1.27
N GLN A 220 -18.20 -6.83 0.91
CA GLN A 220 -19.00 -7.57 1.89
C GLN A 220 -18.14 -8.53 2.70
N LYS A 221 -17.28 -9.34 2.05
CA LYS A 221 -16.37 -10.24 2.77
C LYS A 221 -15.44 -9.49 3.73
N MET A 222 -14.94 -8.31 3.35
CA MET A 222 -14.11 -7.47 4.21
C MET A 222 -14.90 -6.96 5.43
N THR A 223 -16.14 -6.54 5.21
CA THR A 223 -17.07 -6.11 6.25
C THR A 223 -17.36 -7.24 7.24
N ASP A 224 -17.68 -8.43 6.73
CA ASP A 224 -17.97 -9.62 7.55
C ASP A 224 -16.74 -10.05 8.36
N LEU A 225 -15.55 -10.01 7.75
CA LEU A 225 -14.29 -10.33 8.44
C LEU A 225 -14.01 -9.33 9.57
N CYS A 226 -14.22 -8.03 9.36
CA CYS A 226 -14.06 -7.03 10.41
C CYS A 226 -15.04 -7.27 11.56
N LYS A 227 -16.32 -7.53 11.25
CA LYS A 227 -17.36 -7.87 12.23
C LYS A 227 -16.99 -9.12 13.03
N GLU A 228 -16.52 -10.19 12.38
CA GLU A 228 -16.09 -11.43 13.04
C GLU A 228 -14.94 -11.19 14.03
N LYS A 229 -14.00 -10.31 13.67
CA LYS A 229 -12.84 -9.98 14.52
C LYS A 229 -13.12 -8.87 15.54
N GLY A 230 -14.32 -8.30 15.57
CA GLY A 230 -14.65 -7.18 16.44
C GLY A 230 -13.91 -5.88 16.08
N VAL A 231 -13.50 -5.74 14.82
CA VAL A 231 -12.81 -4.58 14.25
C VAL A 231 -13.85 -3.66 13.61
N LYS A 232 -13.73 -2.35 13.82
CA LYS A 232 -14.57 -1.37 13.12
C LYS A 232 -14.04 -1.13 11.72
N LEU A 233 -14.88 -1.29 10.71
CA LEU A 233 -14.55 -0.92 9.33
C LEU A 233 -15.03 0.51 9.08
N VAL A 234 -14.19 1.30 8.40
CA VAL A 234 -14.50 2.64 7.90
C VAL A 234 -14.19 2.66 6.42
N LEU A 235 -15.19 3.05 5.62
CA LEU A 235 -15.04 3.25 4.20
C LEU A 235 -14.70 4.72 3.96
N ILE A 236 -13.76 4.97 3.06
CA ILE A 236 -13.40 6.33 2.66
C ILE A 236 -13.32 6.44 1.15
N LYS A 237 -13.59 7.62 0.62
CA LYS A 237 -13.07 8.04 -0.68
C LYS A 237 -12.07 9.16 -0.45
N ALA A 238 -10.82 8.97 -0.86
CA ALA A 238 -9.76 9.97 -0.71
C ALA A 238 -10.12 11.30 -1.41
N PRO A 239 -9.53 12.45 -0.98
CA PRO A 239 -9.95 13.77 -1.42
C PRO A 239 -9.63 14.11 -2.89
N THR A 240 -8.96 13.21 -3.60
CA THR A 240 -8.52 13.38 -4.99
C THR A 240 -9.67 13.19 -5.98
N GLU A 241 -9.81 14.15 -6.91
CA GLU A 241 -10.92 14.21 -7.89
C GLU A 241 -10.72 13.29 -9.09
N TYR A 242 -9.50 12.77 -9.29
CA TYR A 242 -9.17 11.88 -10.39
C TYR A 242 -8.47 10.62 -9.90
N PRO A 243 -8.87 9.41 -10.35
CA PRO A 243 -9.94 9.14 -11.32
C PRO A 243 -11.33 9.54 -10.82
N TYR A 244 -12.18 10.00 -11.74
CA TYR A 244 -13.48 10.56 -11.39
C TYR A 244 -14.36 9.55 -10.63
N TRP A 245 -14.93 10.00 -9.52
CA TRP A 245 -15.85 9.24 -8.68
C TRP A 245 -17.28 9.68 -8.94
N TYR A 246 -18.08 8.81 -9.56
CA TYR A 246 -19.45 9.14 -9.95
C TYR A 246 -20.39 9.20 -8.75
N GLU A 247 -21.34 10.14 -8.78
CA GLU A 247 -22.37 10.29 -7.74
C GLU A 247 -23.14 8.97 -7.52
N GLN A 248 -23.46 8.25 -8.59
CA GLN A 248 -24.12 6.95 -8.51
C GLN A 248 -23.28 5.88 -7.80
N TRP A 249 -21.95 5.95 -7.88
CA TRP A 249 -21.07 5.06 -7.13
C TRP A 249 -21.03 5.47 -5.65
N ASP A 250 -21.01 6.77 -5.38
CA ASP A 250 -21.06 7.32 -4.03
C ASP A 250 -22.34 6.90 -3.31
N GLU A 251 -23.50 7.03 -3.97
CA GLU A 251 -24.80 6.60 -3.46
C GLU A 251 -24.84 5.10 -3.17
N GLN A 252 -24.28 4.27 -4.05
CA GLN A 252 -24.21 2.81 -3.85
C GLN A 252 -23.33 2.43 -2.65
N VAL A 253 -22.21 3.13 -2.46
CA VAL A 253 -21.33 2.89 -1.30
C VAL A 253 -22.00 3.37 -0.01
N GLN A 254 -22.67 4.53 -0.03
CA GLN A 254 -23.44 5.02 1.11
C GLN A 254 -24.55 4.04 1.49
N GLN A 255 -25.32 3.54 0.50
CA GLN A 255 -26.36 2.54 0.74
C GLN A 255 -25.76 1.25 1.36
N PHE A 256 -24.65 0.76 0.80
CA PHE A 256 -23.95 -0.40 1.34
C PHE A 256 -23.52 -0.19 2.80
N ALA A 257 -23.00 1.00 3.11
CA ALA A 257 -22.53 1.39 4.43
C ALA A 257 -23.68 1.43 5.45
N ASP A 258 -24.81 2.06 5.08
CA ASP A 258 -26.02 2.14 5.89
C ASP A 258 -26.61 0.75 6.18
N GLU A 259 -26.69 -0.11 5.16
CA GLU A 259 -27.20 -1.49 5.29
C GLU A 259 -26.32 -2.36 6.19
N ASN A 260 -25.03 -2.04 6.29
CA ASN A 260 -24.05 -2.83 7.03
C ASN A 260 -23.65 -2.23 8.39
N ASP A 261 -24.17 -1.06 8.78
CA ASP A 261 -23.73 -0.32 9.99
C ASP A 261 -22.21 -0.06 9.96
N VAL A 262 -21.75 0.50 8.84
CA VAL A 262 -20.35 0.86 8.57
C VAL A 262 -20.28 2.35 8.27
N ASP A 263 -19.27 3.04 8.81
CA ASP A 263 -19.08 4.45 8.53
C ASP A 263 -18.53 4.65 7.11
N TYR A 264 -19.06 5.63 6.36
CA TYR A 264 -18.55 6.04 5.06
C TYR A 264 -18.28 7.55 5.02
N ILE A 265 -17.10 7.94 4.53
CA ILE A 265 -16.72 9.34 4.37
C ILE A 265 -16.17 9.58 2.97
N ASN A 266 -16.87 10.40 2.19
CA ASN A 266 -16.34 10.94 0.95
C ASN A 266 -15.59 12.25 1.22
N PHE A 267 -14.26 12.27 1.05
CA PHE A 267 -13.44 13.45 1.32
C PHE A 267 -13.34 14.44 0.17
N ILE A 268 -13.82 14.10 -1.03
CA ILE A 268 -13.83 15.01 -2.18
C ILE A 268 -14.54 16.34 -1.85
N PRO A 269 -15.79 16.35 -1.34
CA PRO A 269 -16.46 17.60 -0.98
C PRO A 269 -15.86 18.32 0.25
N LEU A 270 -14.96 17.66 0.99
CA LEU A 270 -14.40 18.16 2.25
C LEU A 270 -13.02 18.82 2.09
N GLN A 271 -12.48 18.96 0.88
CA GLN A 271 -11.13 19.52 0.64
C GLN A 271 -10.92 20.87 1.35
N ASN A 272 -11.90 21.77 1.29
CA ASN A 272 -11.84 23.08 1.96
C ASN A 272 -11.83 22.96 3.49
N ASP A 273 -12.62 22.04 4.04
CA ASP A 273 -12.69 21.80 5.50
C ASP A 273 -11.41 21.14 6.03
N ILE A 274 -10.76 20.32 5.21
CA ILE A 274 -9.43 19.76 5.47
C ILE A 274 -8.34 20.86 5.37
N GLY A 275 -8.62 21.95 4.65
CA GLY A 275 -7.67 23.03 4.40
C GLY A 275 -6.67 22.73 3.27
N LEU A 276 -7.04 21.87 2.33
CA LEU A 276 -6.24 21.53 1.16
C LEU A 276 -6.20 22.70 0.18
N ASP A 277 -4.99 23.12 -0.19
CA ASP A 277 -4.74 23.99 -1.32
C ASP A 277 -4.18 23.14 -2.45
N MET A 278 -5.04 22.69 -3.36
CA MET A 278 -4.64 21.77 -4.45
C MET A 278 -3.60 22.37 -5.41
N SER A 279 -3.34 23.68 -5.35
CA SER A 279 -2.24 24.31 -6.08
C SER A 279 -0.88 24.11 -5.42
N GLN A 280 -0.83 23.81 -4.12
CA GLN A 280 0.41 23.66 -3.35
C GLN A 280 0.58 22.27 -2.73
N ASP A 281 -0.52 21.60 -2.40
CA ASP A 281 -0.57 20.39 -1.59
C ASP A 281 -0.56 19.09 -2.43
N THR A 282 -0.17 19.17 -3.70
CA THR A 282 -0.13 18.04 -4.64
C THR A 282 1.23 17.96 -5.32
N TYR A 283 1.70 16.75 -5.65
CA TYR A 283 3.03 16.56 -6.24
C TYR A 283 3.01 16.05 -7.70
N ASP A 284 1.84 15.72 -8.24
CA ASP A 284 1.73 15.09 -9.56
C ASP A 284 0.54 15.56 -10.40
N ALA A 285 0.25 16.86 -10.35
CA ALA A 285 -0.87 17.49 -11.04
C ALA A 285 -2.25 17.14 -10.46
N GLY A 286 -2.31 16.86 -9.16
CA GLY A 286 -3.54 16.71 -8.40
C GLY A 286 -4.05 15.27 -8.28
N LEU A 287 -3.27 14.27 -8.73
CA LEU A 287 -3.65 12.87 -8.55
C LEU A 287 -3.40 12.43 -7.11
N HIS A 288 -2.38 12.98 -6.45
CA HIS A 288 -2.01 12.65 -5.08
C HIS A 288 -1.50 13.88 -4.32
N LEU A 289 -1.69 13.82 -3.00
CA LEU A 289 -1.22 14.84 -2.07
C LEU A 289 0.29 14.73 -1.86
N ASN A 290 0.95 15.87 -1.72
CA ASN A 290 2.31 15.92 -1.20
C ASN A 290 2.30 15.83 0.33
N THR A 291 3.48 15.87 0.95
CA THR A 291 3.63 15.74 2.41
C THR A 291 2.78 16.73 3.20
N THR A 292 2.68 17.98 2.75
CA THR A 292 1.86 19.01 3.43
C THR A 292 0.38 18.65 3.36
N GLY A 293 -0.12 18.26 2.17
CA GLY A 293 -1.49 17.82 1.99
C GLY A 293 -1.82 16.58 2.82
N ALA A 294 -0.94 15.58 2.80
CA ALA A 294 -1.11 14.34 3.54
C ALA A 294 -1.08 14.54 5.07
N GLU A 295 -0.30 15.51 5.58
CA GLU A 295 -0.31 15.93 6.99
C GLU A 295 -1.65 16.60 7.36
N LYS A 296 -2.20 17.49 6.51
CA LYS A 296 -3.52 18.10 6.74
C LYS A 296 -4.65 17.07 6.71
N MET A 297 -4.62 16.15 5.75
CA MET A 297 -5.58 15.06 5.63
C MET A 297 -5.54 14.13 6.84
N ALA A 298 -4.33 13.77 7.29
CA ALA A 298 -4.13 13.00 8.52
C ALA A 298 -4.62 13.74 9.77
N ASP A 299 -4.43 15.06 9.85
CA ASP A 299 -4.95 15.84 10.97
C ASP A 299 -6.49 15.80 11.03
N TYR A 300 -7.13 16.11 9.91
CA TYR A 300 -8.59 16.11 9.80
C TYR A 300 -9.19 14.73 10.12
N PHE A 301 -8.64 13.67 9.53
CA PHE A 301 -9.14 12.33 9.75
C PHE A 301 -8.77 11.78 11.13
N GLY A 302 -7.60 12.13 11.66
CA GLY A 302 -7.19 11.78 13.02
C GLY A 302 -8.14 12.32 14.07
N LYS A 303 -8.63 13.56 13.89
CA LYS A 303 -9.69 14.14 14.72
C LYS A 303 -10.98 13.32 14.65
N TYR A 304 -11.45 12.99 13.46
CA TYR A 304 -12.63 12.13 13.29
C TYR A 304 -12.44 10.78 14.01
N LEU A 305 -11.27 10.16 13.88
CA LEU A 305 -10.99 8.86 14.48
C LEU A 305 -11.06 8.90 16.01
N VAL A 306 -10.48 9.91 16.67
CA VAL A 306 -10.53 10.03 18.14
C VAL A 306 -11.91 10.44 18.67
N GLU A 307 -12.72 11.12 17.86
CA GLU A 307 -14.08 11.52 18.23
C GLU A 307 -15.07 10.36 18.13
N ASN A 308 -14.86 9.43 17.19
CA ASN A 308 -15.82 8.36 16.86
C ASN A 308 -15.40 6.96 17.36
N TYR A 309 -14.11 6.74 17.63
CA TYR A 309 -13.60 5.46 18.10
C TYR A 309 -12.80 5.60 19.38
N ASN A 310 -12.88 4.59 20.25
CA ASN A 310 -12.14 4.53 21.50
C ASN A 310 -10.68 4.12 21.27
N LEU A 311 -9.91 4.97 20.59
CA LEU A 311 -8.48 4.78 20.32
C LEU A 311 -7.63 5.15 21.54
N THR A 312 -6.49 4.49 21.68
CA THR A 312 -5.51 4.79 22.74
C THR A 312 -4.49 5.81 22.25
N ASP A 313 -4.28 6.90 22.98
CA ASP A 313 -3.12 7.79 22.78
C ASP A 313 -1.88 7.18 23.42
N TYR A 314 -1.01 6.59 22.60
CA TYR A 314 0.18 5.88 23.07
C TYR A 314 1.41 6.79 23.27
N ARG A 315 1.31 8.11 23.08
CA ARG A 315 2.49 9.01 23.21
C ARG A 315 3.09 9.02 24.62
N ASN A 316 2.28 8.71 25.63
CA ASN A 316 2.74 8.61 27.03
C ASN A 316 3.21 7.20 27.41
N ASP A 317 3.05 6.21 26.52
CA ASP A 317 3.61 4.89 26.71
C ASP A 317 5.07 4.87 26.27
N SER A 318 5.99 4.58 27.21
CA SER A 318 7.43 4.67 26.95
C SER A 318 7.95 3.70 25.88
N GLU A 319 7.30 2.53 25.73
CA GLU A 319 7.71 1.54 24.72
C GLU A 319 7.31 2.02 23.33
N TYR A 320 6.06 2.44 23.17
CA TYR A 320 5.58 3.01 21.91
C TYR A 320 6.29 4.31 21.55
N ALA A 321 6.43 5.24 22.49
CA ALA A 321 7.13 6.51 22.27
C ALA A 321 8.56 6.28 21.74
N SER A 322 9.33 5.35 22.33
CA SER A 322 10.69 5.04 21.86
C SER A 322 10.75 4.46 20.44
N ILE A 323 9.73 3.70 20.04
CA ILE A 323 9.61 3.16 18.68
C ILE A 323 9.26 4.27 17.70
N TRP A 324 8.29 5.11 18.05
CA TRP A 324 7.79 6.16 17.18
C TRP A 324 8.74 7.36 17.09
N ASP A 325 9.52 7.69 18.12
CA ASP A 325 10.60 8.69 18.05
C ASP A 325 11.58 8.36 16.91
N LYS A 326 11.89 7.07 16.70
CA LYS A 326 12.75 6.62 15.59
C LYS A 326 12.04 6.73 14.24
N LYS A 327 10.73 6.46 14.18
CA LYS A 327 9.91 6.58 12.98
C LYS A 327 9.79 8.05 12.56
N GLU A 328 9.57 8.95 13.51
CA GLU A 328 9.55 10.41 13.32
C GLU A 328 10.90 10.94 12.88
N ALA A 329 12.00 10.55 13.54
CA ALA A 329 13.33 10.99 13.14
C ALA A 329 13.69 10.54 11.71
N ALA A 330 13.29 9.32 11.32
CA ALA A 330 13.45 8.85 9.94
C ALA A 330 12.60 9.65 8.95
N TYR A 331 11.36 9.95 9.32
CA TYR A 331 10.43 10.78 8.52
C TYR A 331 10.99 12.18 8.29
N ASP A 332 11.40 12.88 9.35
CA ASP A 332 11.96 14.23 9.24
C ASP A 332 13.28 14.24 8.46
N SER A 333 14.11 13.21 8.66
CA SER A 333 15.35 13.06 7.88
C SER A 333 15.06 12.88 6.39
N MET A 334 14.08 12.07 6.00
CA MET A 334 13.73 11.90 4.58
C MET A 334 13.10 13.18 4.02
N LYS A 335 12.20 13.81 4.76
CA LYS A 335 11.56 15.08 4.39
C LYS A 335 12.62 16.15 4.12
N GLN A 336 13.61 16.29 5.00
CA GLN A 336 14.72 17.22 4.82
C GLN A 336 15.60 16.85 3.62
N GLN A 337 15.92 15.58 3.41
CA GLN A 337 16.70 15.14 2.25
C GLN A 337 16.02 15.50 0.92
N GLN A 338 14.70 15.30 0.82
CA GLN A 338 13.95 15.68 -0.37
C GLN A 338 13.97 17.21 -0.58
N TYR A 339 13.78 18.01 0.47
CA TYR A 339 13.92 19.47 0.36
C TYR A 339 15.33 19.91 -0.04
N ASP A 340 16.37 19.26 0.47
CA ASP A 340 17.75 19.55 0.09
C ASP A 340 17.99 19.25 -1.39
N GLU A 341 17.41 18.16 -1.94
CA GLU A 341 17.45 17.88 -3.38
C GLU A 341 16.72 18.93 -4.21
N LEU A 342 15.51 19.33 -3.80
CA LEU A 342 14.78 20.40 -4.49
C LEU A 342 15.55 21.71 -4.48
N ASN A 343 16.14 22.10 -3.34
CA ASN A 343 16.94 23.31 -3.23
C ASN A 343 18.20 23.27 -4.09
N LYS A 344 18.83 22.09 -4.22
CA LYS A 344 20.09 21.93 -4.94
C LYS A 344 19.91 21.71 -6.44
N TYR A 345 18.89 20.96 -6.84
CA TYR A 345 18.70 20.49 -8.22
C TYR A 345 17.44 21.01 -8.89
N GLY A 346 16.48 21.55 -8.13
CA GLY A 346 15.15 21.94 -8.63
C GLY A 346 14.20 20.77 -8.83
N GLU A 347 14.63 19.54 -8.55
CA GLU A 347 13.85 18.30 -8.72
C GLU A 347 14.35 17.23 -7.75
N LEU A 348 13.53 16.22 -7.48
CA LEU A 348 13.94 15.02 -6.75
C LEU A 348 14.69 14.08 -7.69
N LYS A 349 15.92 13.71 -7.33
CA LYS A 349 16.77 12.80 -8.11
C LYS A 349 16.87 11.41 -7.51
N SER A 350 16.73 11.30 -6.19
CA SER A 350 16.81 10.03 -5.47
C SER A 350 15.44 9.44 -5.14
N PHE A 351 14.35 10.19 -5.39
CA PHE A 351 12.99 9.81 -5.03
C PHE A 351 12.04 9.92 -6.23
N GLY A 352 10.95 9.16 -6.20
CA GLY A 352 9.95 9.13 -7.28
C GLY A 352 10.31 8.20 -8.44
N ALA A 353 9.38 8.08 -9.39
CA ALA A 353 9.50 7.18 -10.54
C ALA A 353 10.73 7.47 -11.42
N ASN A 354 11.22 8.71 -11.43
CA ASN A 354 12.37 9.15 -12.22
C ASN A 354 13.70 9.06 -11.45
N ALA A 355 13.71 8.45 -10.26
CA ALA A 355 14.91 8.33 -9.45
C ALA A 355 16.05 7.65 -10.24
N ILE A 356 17.23 8.26 -10.19
CA ILE A 356 18.42 7.76 -10.88
C ILE A 356 19.23 6.91 -9.91
N GLN A 357 19.66 5.73 -10.35
CA GLN A 357 20.60 4.90 -9.59
C GLN A 357 21.96 5.63 -9.48
N ASN A 358 22.34 6.02 -8.26
CA ASN A 358 23.63 6.64 -7.97
C ASN A 358 24.80 5.64 -7.98
#